data_AF-A0A954R4L3-F1
#
_entry.id   AF-A0A954R4L3-F1
#
_cell.length_a   1.000
_cell.length_b   1.000
_cell.length_c   1.000
_cell.angle_alpha   90.00
_cell.angle_beta   90.00
_cell.angle_gamma   90.00
#
_symmetry.space_group_name_H-M   'P 1'
#
loop_
_entity.id
_entity.type
_entity.pdbx_description
1 polymer ?
#
loop_
_entity_poly.entity_id
_entity_poly.type
_entity_poly.pdbx_seq_one_letter_code
_entity_poly.pdbx_strand_id
1 'polypeptide(L)'
;MKVAFIIITVLICVGTGKPTNAEPPLTGHPRLYFTAEQLPALRAHRESGVAGDIWKNVVASAEWCGEQTPRSKWTPTLADDPQYENLYDRFYGAMHDMAIVEHLALTSALMDPADDPFFPPARDWTLATARTWKNEATNTPDASKAYAVLRVMKALAVAYDVLYPRLSEAEREVIRDAILSVGWAYFTFFEEPLTAGEGYNKHHGSVDAAPFGIMALALLGEAPEASAWLDLAIKKHVEYLLPQALTPSGTSDQSSNFWASTLQYRIFFLDALRRVTGRDLFQEFPDSMPGRIALAAIAGGQSRELQYNEDNRSVLFGPSYGQINYWSPVLLFLAREQRRPIFQYLALWDQSLGSLQR
;
A
#
# COMPACT_ATOMS: atom_id res chain seq x y z
N MET A 1 -1.57 -22.42 -6.33
CA MET A 1 -0.79 -21.25 -6.75
C MET A 1 -1.03 -20.17 -5.70
N LYS A 2 -0.20 -20.12 -4.66
CA LYS A 2 -0.38 -19.23 -3.51
C LYS A 2 0.56 -18.06 -3.68
N VAL A 3 0.00 -16.88 -3.62
CA VAL A 3 0.66 -15.65 -3.99
C VAL A 3 0.58 -14.67 -2.82
N ALA A 4 1.76 -14.17 -2.45
CA ALA A 4 2.10 -13.36 -1.28
C ALA A 4 1.72 -11.88 -1.35
N PHE A 5 1.80 -11.18 -0.19
CA PHE A 5 1.71 -9.71 -0.01
C PHE A 5 2.19 -9.15 1.35
N ILE A 6 2.66 -7.86 1.34
CA ILE A 6 2.87 -6.82 2.42
C ILE A 6 4.33 -6.33 2.71
N ILE A 7 4.57 -5.00 2.66
CA ILE A 7 5.40 -4.21 3.63
C ILE A 7 4.73 -2.86 3.86
N ILE A 8 4.58 -2.40 5.13
CA ILE A 8 5.00 -1.08 5.69
C ILE A 8 4.92 -1.18 7.22
N THR A 9 6.05 -1.28 7.94
CA THR A 9 6.05 -1.17 9.42
C THR A 9 7.31 -0.53 10.04
N VAL A 10 8.35 -0.17 9.30
CA VAL A 10 9.64 0.29 9.91
C VAL A 10 9.72 1.82 10.19
N LEU A 11 8.66 2.59 9.93
CA LEU A 11 8.74 4.06 9.80
C LEU A 11 8.42 4.89 11.06
N ILE A 12 8.71 4.36 12.25
CA ILE A 12 8.22 4.90 13.53
C ILE A 12 9.41 5.40 14.36
N CYS A 13 9.79 6.70 14.28
CA CYS A 13 10.43 7.45 15.40
C CYS A 13 10.85 8.94 15.20
N VAL A 14 10.55 9.68 14.11
CA VAL A 14 10.99 11.10 14.00
C VAL A 14 9.81 12.08 13.89
N GLY A 15 9.84 13.11 14.75
CA GLY A 15 8.71 13.91 15.22
C GLY A 15 7.98 14.81 14.22
N THR A 16 6.77 15.22 14.59
CA THR A 16 5.89 16.11 13.83
C THR A 16 5.78 17.48 14.53
N GLY A 17 6.36 18.50 13.90
CA GLY A 17 5.98 19.89 14.16
C GLY A 17 4.58 20.18 13.63
N LYS A 18 3.89 21.17 14.20
CA LYS A 18 2.57 21.64 13.70
C LYS A 18 2.74 22.27 12.31
N PRO A 19 1.96 21.90 11.29
CA PRO A 19 1.94 22.65 10.04
C PRO A 19 1.17 23.96 10.25
N THR A 20 1.81 25.08 9.93
CA THR A 20 1.16 26.38 9.76
C THR A 20 1.60 26.93 8.41
N ASN A 21 0.62 27.23 7.54
CA ASN A 21 0.74 27.55 6.11
C ASN A 21 1.12 26.37 5.21
N ALA A 22 0.52 26.31 4.01
CA ALA A 22 0.78 25.29 3.00
C ALA A 22 2.23 25.42 2.52
N GLU A 23 3.13 24.64 3.13
CA GLU A 23 4.49 24.46 2.63
C GLU A 23 4.42 23.92 1.19
N PRO A 24 5.35 24.31 0.31
CA PRO A 24 5.41 23.74 -1.02
C PRO A 24 5.58 22.22 -0.92
N PRO A 25 5.03 21.43 -1.87
CA PRO A 25 5.17 20.00 -1.82
C PRO A 25 6.64 19.57 -1.77
N LEU A 26 6.93 18.50 -1.02
CA LEU A 26 8.28 17.95 -0.92
C LEU A 26 8.81 17.59 -2.32
N THR A 27 9.97 18.17 -2.63
CA THR A 27 10.72 17.91 -3.86
C THR A 27 11.80 16.86 -3.61
N GLY A 28 11.96 15.91 -4.54
CA GLY A 28 12.95 14.85 -4.45
C GLY A 28 12.40 13.54 -3.89
N HIS A 29 13.27 12.53 -3.86
CA HIS A 29 12.93 11.15 -3.56
C HIS A 29 13.92 10.52 -2.58
N PRO A 30 13.49 9.58 -1.71
CA PRO A 30 12.11 9.18 -1.45
C PRO A 30 11.30 10.28 -0.75
N ARG A 31 9.98 10.25 -0.89
CA ARG A 31 9.08 11.20 -0.23
C ARG A 31 7.74 10.64 0.21
N LEU A 32 7.33 9.46 -0.26
CA LEU A 32 6.01 8.91 0.06
C LEU A 32 5.91 8.49 1.53
N TYR A 33 6.82 7.62 1.97
CA TYR A 33 6.73 7.02 3.30
C TYR A 33 7.83 7.51 4.25
N PHE A 34 9.06 7.66 3.74
CA PHE A 34 10.18 8.34 4.40
C PHE A 34 10.80 9.36 3.45
N THR A 35 11.54 10.31 4.00
CA THR A 35 12.46 11.16 3.24
C THR A 35 13.89 10.61 3.26
N ALA A 36 14.74 11.06 2.33
CA ALA A 36 16.16 10.72 2.33
C ALA A 36 16.84 11.05 3.67
N GLU A 37 16.45 12.15 4.31
CA GLU A 37 16.96 12.59 5.62
C GLU A 37 16.59 11.66 6.78
N GLN A 38 15.46 10.93 6.66
CA GLN A 38 14.99 10.00 7.69
C GLN A 38 15.69 8.64 7.61
N LEU A 39 16.26 8.27 6.46
CA LEU A 39 16.84 6.94 6.24
C LEU A 39 17.93 6.56 7.26
N PRO A 40 18.89 7.42 7.65
CA PRO A 40 19.90 7.05 8.65
C PRO A 40 19.30 6.67 10.01
N ALA A 41 18.29 7.42 10.48
CA ALA A 41 17.62 7.13 11.75
C ALA A 41 16.82 5.82 11.66
N LEU A 42 16.08 5.62 10.57
CA LEU A 42 15.33 4.39 10.33
C LEU A 42 16.24 3.17 10.27
N ARG A 43 17.42 3.31 9.66
CA ARG A 43 18.45 2.26 9.60
C ARG A 43 18.94 1.84 10.97
N ALA A 44 19.20 2.80 11.85
CA ALA A 44 19.67 2.53 13.21
C ALA A 44 18.61 1.84 14.09
N HIS A 45 17.32 2.13 13.90
CA HIS A 45 16.25 1.53 14.69
C HIS A 45 16.06 0.01 14.45
N ARG A 46 16.61 -0.53 13.37
CA ARG A 46 16.49 -1.95 13.00
C ARG A 46 17.26 -2.91 13.91
N GLU A 47 18.09 -2.40 14.80
CA GLU A 47 19.00 -3.23 15.60
C GLU A 47 18.44 -3.60 16.99
N SER A 48 17.30 -3.04 17.41
CA SER A 48 16.83 -3.23 18.80
C SER A 48 15.32 -3.34 18.97
N GLY A 49 14.93 -4.06 20.03
CA GLY A 49 13.55 -4.20 20.48
C GLY A 49 12.58 -4.72 19.42
N VAL A 50 11.36 -4.20 19.46
CA VAL A 50 10.27 -4.55 18.54
C VAL A 50 10.63 -4.23 17.09
N ALA A 51 11.32 -3.11 16.84
CA ALA A 51 11.72 -2.72 15.48
C ALA A 51 12.70 -3.71 14.87
N GLY A 52 13.63 -4.25 15.67
CA GLY A 52 14.55 -5.28 15.21
C GLY A 52 13.87 -6.62 14.90
N ASP A 53 12.83 -6.98 15.65
CA ASP A 53 12.04 -8.19 15.35
C ASP A 53 11.22 -8.05 14.06
N ILE A 54 10.59 -6.90 13.85
CA ILE A 54 9.88 -6.59 12.59
C ILE A 54 10.88 -6.57 11.43
N TRP A 55 12.07 -6.02 11.64
CA TRP A 55 13.11 -5.97 10.61
C TRP A 55 13.58 -7.37 10.19
N LYS A 56 13.77 -8.30 11.13
CA LYS A 56 14.10 -9.70 10.80
C LYS A 56 13.04 -10.35 9.91
N ASN A 57 11.77 -10.11 10.22
CA ASN A 57 10.64 -10.60 9.42
C ASN A 57 10.63 -10.02 7.99
N VAL A 58 10.94 -8.73 7.87
CA VAL A 58 11.10 -8.04 6.57
C VAL A 58 12.24 -8.66 5.79
N VAL A 59 13.44 -8.81 6.38
CA VAL A 59 14.61 -9.39 5.70
C VAL A 59 14.34 -10.83 5.25
N ALA A 60 13.80 -11.68 6.13
CA ALA A 60 13.50 -13.08 5.79
C ALA A 60 12.48 -13.21 4.65
N SER A 61 11.57 -12.25 4.52
CA SER A 61 10.62 -12.19 3.41
C SER A 61 11.26 -11.65 2.13
N ALA A 62 12.20 -10.70 2.25
CA ALA A 62 12.95 -10.16 1.12
C ALA A 62 13.92 -11.20 0.52
N GLU A 63 14.52 -12.03 1.37
CA GLU A 63 15.31 -13.20 0.94
C GLU A 63 14.47 -14.14 0.08
N TRP A 64 13.29 -14.53 0.58
CA TRP A 64 12.35 -15.36 -0.19
C TRP A 64 11.92 -14.69 -1.50
N CYS A 65 11.64 -13.38 -1.49
CA CYS A 65 11.33 -12.61 -2.69
C CYS A 65 12.46 -12.62 -3.72
N GLY A 66 13.71 -12.49 -3.26
CA GLY A 66 14.90 -12.49 -4.12
C GLY A 66 15.13 -13.82 -4.83
N GLU A 67 14.60 -14.92 -4.29
CA GLU A 67 14.62 -16.25 -4.91
C GLU A 67 13.51 -16.44 -5.96
N GLN A 68 12.50 -15.56 -5.98
CA GLN A 68 11.40 -15.66 -6.94
C GLN A 68 11.82 -15.14 -8.32
N THR A 69 11.20 -15.69 -9.36
CA THR A 69 11.46 -15.28 -10.75
C THR A 69 10.43 -14.23 -11.22
N PRO A 70 10.87 -13.05 -11.70
CA PRO A 70 9.96 -12.05 -12.24
C PRO A 70 9.12 -12.60 -13.39
N ARG A 71 7.86 -12.17 -13.46
CA ARG A 71 6.98 -12.47 -14.59
C ARG A 71 7.55 -11.87 -15.87
N SER A 72 7.66 -12.70 -16.91
CA SER A 72 8.15 -12.29 -18.23
C SER A 72 7.04 -12.15 -19.28
N LYS A 73 5.82 -12.58 -18.96
CA LYS A 73 4.66 -12.57 -19.87
C LYS A 73 3.44 -11.98 -19.18
N TRP A 74 2.78 -11.07 -19.88
CA TRP A 74 1.49 -10.55 -19.46
C TRP A 74 0.38 -11.55 -19.78
N THR A 75 -0.58 -11.70 -18.87
CA THR A 75 -1.80 -12.49 -19.08
C THR A 75 -2.91 -11.53 -19.56
N PRO A 76 -3.31 -11.59 -20.84
CA PRO A 76 -4.31 -10.67 -21.38
C PRO A 76 -5.70 -10.90 -20.79
N THR A 77 -6.56 -9.87 -20.82
CA THR A 77 -7.99 -10.04 -20.50
C THR A 77 -8.66 -10.87 -21.59
N LEU A 78 -9.41 -11.90 -21.19
CA LEU A 78 -10.30 -12.62 -22.11
C LEU A 78 -11.73 -12.06 -22.01
N ALA A 79 -12.38 -11.88 -23.16
CA ALA A 79 -13.78 -11.42 -23.22
C ALA A 79 -14.77 -12.53 -22.82
N ASP A 80 -14.42 -13.79 -23.10
CA ASP A 80 -15.17 -14.98 -22.70
C ASP A 80 -14.36 -15.74 -21.66
N ASP A 81 -14.73 -15.57 -20.39
CA ASP A 81 -14.12 -16.22 -19.23
C ASP A 81 -15.22 -16.74 -18.29
N PRO A 82 -16.00 -17.75 -18.72
CA PRO A 82 -17.22 -18.17 -18.02
C PRO A 82 -16.96 -18.78 -16.63
N GLN A 83 -15.72 -19.17 -16.36
CA GLN A 83 -15.28 -19.72 -15.07
C GLN A 83 -14.40 -18.75 -14.28
N TYR A 84 -14.18 -17.53 -14.78
CA TYR A 84 -13.33 -16.50 -14.17
C TYR A 84 -11.87 -16.93 -13.96
N GLU A 85 -11.39 -17.97 -14.65
CA GLU A 85 -10.03 -18.50 -14.48
C GLU A 85 -9.00 -17.45 -14.92
N ASN A 86 -9.23 -16.79 -16.06
CA ASN A 86 -8.35 -15.72 -16.53
C ASN A 86 -8.38 -14.52 -15.57
N LEU A 87 -9.56 -14.15 -15.08
CA LEU A 87 -9.71 -13.08 -14.09
C LEU A 87 -8.90 -13.39 -12.83
N TYR A 88 -9.02 -14.59 -12.27
CA TYR A 88 -8.31 -14.97 -11.04
C TYR A 88 -6.81 -15.16 -11.25
N ASP A 89 -6.36 -15.73 -12.36
CA ASP A 89 -4.94 -15.84 -12.67
C ASP A 89 -4.28 -14.46 -12.81
N ARG A 90 -4.99 -13.50 -13.40
CA ARG A 90 -4.53 -12.11 -13.48
C ARG A 90 -4.55 -11.43 -12.13
N PHE A 91 -5.62 -11.61 -11.37
CA PHE A 91 -5.72 -11.08 -10.01
C PHE A 91 -4.54 -11.58 -9.18
N TYR A 92 -4.36 -12.90 -9.04
CA TYR A 92 -3.25 -13.44 -8.27
C TYR A 92 -1.90 -13.11 -8.92
N GLY A 93 -1.77 -13.04 -10.23
CA GLY A 93 -0.53 -12.57 -10.87
C GLY A 93 -0.15 -11.15 -10.44
N ALA A 94 -1.10 -10.22 -10.50
CA ALA A 94 -0.94 -8.82 -10.08
C ALA A 94 -0.57 -8.75 -8.61
N MET A 95 -1.28 -9.55 -7.82
CA MET A 95 -1.08 -9.60 -6.40
C MET A 95 0.34 -10.06 -6.03
N HIS A 96 0.87 -11.04 -6.75
CA HIS A 96 2.23 -11.54 -6.52
C HIS A 96 3.29 -10.49 -6.80
N ASP A 97 3.17 -9.89 -7.98
CA ASP A 97 4.19 -9.02 -8.51
C ASP A 97 4.23 -7.72 -7.68
N MET A 98 3.05 -7.20 -7.26
CA MET A 98 2.96 -6.06 -6.35
C MET A 98 3.63 -6.35 -5.00
N ALA A 99 3.39 -7.52 -4.41
CA ALA A 99 4.00 -7.92 -3.14
C ALA A 99 5.51 -7.87 -3.17
N ILE A 100 6.08 -8.55 -4.18
CA ILE A 100 7.51 -8.73 -4.29
C ILE A 100 8.19 -7.39 -4.59
N VAL A 101 7.63 -6.60 -5.51
CA VAL A 101 8.16 -5.27 -5.85
C VAL A 101 8.19 -4.37 -4.62
N GLU A 102 7.07 -4.19 -3.92
CA GLU A 102 7.01 -3.30 -2.77
C GLU A 102 7.90 -3.82 -1.62
N HIS A 103 7.96 -5.14 -1.43
CA HIS A 103 8.77 -5.76 -0.37
C HIS A 103 10.26 -5.60 -0.59
N LEU A 104 10.74 -5.94 -1.79
CA LEU A 104 12.15 -5.79 -2.15
C LEU A 104 12.56 -4.31 -2.19
N ALA A 105 11.74 -3.44 -2.76
CA ALA A 105 12.08 -2.02 -2.89
C ALA A 105 12.21 -1.33 -1.52
N LEU A 106 11.26 -1.55 -0.61
CA LEU A 106 11.33 -0.96 0.74
C LEU A 106 12.45 -1.57 1.57
N THR A 107 12.72 -2.88 1.43
CA THR A 107 13.86 -3.52 2.12
C THR A 107 15.18 -2.92 1.62
N SER A 108 15.37 -2.85 0.30
CA SER A 108 16.56 -2.27 -0.34
C SER A 108 16.77 -0.80 0.07
N ALA A 109 15.73 0.02 0.08
CA ALA A 109 15.84 1.43 0.49
C ALA A 109 16.33 1.58 1.94
N LEU A 110 15.93 0.65 2.81
CA LEU A 110 16.35 0.62 4.20
C LEU A 110 17.74 0.00 4.40
N MET A 111 18.32 -0.72 3.45
CA MET A 111 19.69 -1.23 3.55
C MET A 111 20.76 -0.13 3.41
N ASP A 112 21.97 -0.41 3.87
CA ASP A 112 23.13 0.41 3.50
C ASP A 112 23.39 0.21 2.00
N PRO A 113 23.41 1.28 1.18
CA PRO A 113 23.66 1.15 -0.27
C PRO A 113 24.98 0.44 -0.61
N ALA A 114 25.98 0.45 0.28
CA ALA A 114 27.25 -0.24 0.08
C ALA A 114 27.17 -1.76 0.29
N ASP A 115 26.14 -2.24 1.01
CA ASP A 115 25.95 -3.64 1.40
C ASP A 115 24.48 -4.05 1.27
N ASP A 116 23.89 -3.77 0.11
CA ASP A 116 22.49 -4.07 -0.16
C ASP A 116 22.33 -5.19 -1.19
N PRO A 117 22.14 -6.45 -0.75
CA PRO A 117 21.90 -7.59 -1.63
C PRO A 117 20.51 -7.56 -2.28
N PHE A 118 19.58 -6.74 -1.78
CA PHE A 118 18.20 -6.70 -2.26
C PHE A 118 18.01 -5.70 -3.40
N PHE A 119 18.95 -4.79 -3.66
CA PHE A 119 18.82 -3.84 -4.76
C PHE A 119 18.75 -4.49 -6.15
N PRO A 120 19.65 -5.42 -6.54
CA PRO A 120 19.53 -6.06 -7.85
C PRO A 120 18.16 -6.74 -8.07
N PRO A 121 17.66 -7.61 -7.17
CA PRO A 121 16.34 -8.19 -7.37
C PRO A 121 15.21 -7.15 -7.27
N ALA A 122 15.30 -6.13 -6.40
CA ALA A 122 14.30 -5.06 -6.34
C ALA A 122 14.17 -4.32 -7.68
N ARG A 123 15.30 -3.95 -8.27
CA ARG A 123 15.37 -3.29 -9.58
C ARG A 123 14.80 -4.19 -10.67
N ASP A 124 15.26 -5.43 -10.74
CA ASP A 124 14.89 -6.36 -11.81
C ASP A 124 13.39 -6.71 -11.76
N TRP A 125 12.84 -6.97 -10.56
CA TRP A 125 11.40 -7.15 -10.36
C TRP A 125 10.60 -5.90 -10.71
N THR A 126 11.05 -4.71 -10.30
CA THR A 126 10.34 -3.45 -10.60
C THR A 126 10.27 -3.22 -12.12
N LEU A 127 11.36 -3.41 -12.84
CA LEU A 127 11.40 -3.24 -14.30
C LEU A 127 10.59 -4.30 -15.05
N ALA A 128 10.65 -5.56 -14.61
CA ALA A 128 9.85 -6.64 -15.20
C ALA A 128 8.35 -6.41 -14.98
N THR A 129 7.95 -6.01 -13.77
CA THR A 129 6.57 -5.67 -13.43
C THR A 129 6.10 -4.46 -14.22
N ALA A 130 6.90 -3.40 -14.34
CA ALA A 130 6.55 -2.23 -15.15
C ALA A 130 6.28 -2.60 -16.62
N ARG A 131 7.19 -3.37 -17.24
CA ARG A 131 7.03 -3.82 -18.65
C ARG A 131 5.81 -4.73 -18.84
N THR A 132 5.55 -5.61 -17.88
CA THR A 132 4.47 -6.59 -17.98
C THR A 132 3.10 -5.95 -17.77
N TRP A 133 2.96 -5.16 -16.69
CA TRP A 133 1.67 -4.59 -16.27
C TRP A 133 1.32 -3.28 -16.96
N LYS A 134 2.26 -2.63 -17.68
CA LYS A 134 1.93 -1.52 -18.59
C LYS A 134 0.82 -1.90 -19.59
N ASN A 135 0.75 -3.17 -20.00
CA ASN A 135 -0.25 -3.65 -20.93
C ASN A 135 -1.70 -3.51 -20.42
N GLU A 136 -1.91 -3.31 -19.11
CA GLU A 136 -3.24 -2.98 -18.57
C GLU A 136 -3.81 -1.69 -19.14
N ALA A 137 -2.97 -0.78 -19.65
CA ALA A 137 -3.41 0.42 -20.36
C ALA A 137 -4.17 0.12 -21.65
N THR A 138 -4.07 -1.10 -22.19
CA THR A 138 -4.79 -1.54 -23.40
C THR A 138 -6.17 -2.13 -23.10
N ASN A 139 -6.50 -2.34 -21.82
CA ASN A 139 -7.81 -2.82 -21.38
C ASN A 139 -8.73 -1.65 -21.02
N THR A 140 -10.03 -1.83 -21.22
CA THR A 140 -11.03 -0.97 -20.58
C THR A 140 -11.00 -1.20 -19.07
N PRO A 141 -10.80 -0.14 -18.25
CA PRO A 141 -10.91 -0.21 -16.81
C PRO A 141 -12.33 -0.59 -16.37
N ASP A 142 -12.43 -1.35 -15.27
CA ASP A 142 -13.69 -1.60 -14.59
C ASP A 142 -13.42 -1.91 -13.11
N ALA A 143 -14.47 -1.91 -12.30
CA ALA A 143 -14.38 -2.11 -10.86
C ALA A 143 -13.79 -3.48 -10.45
N SER A 144 -13.97 -4.53 -11.27
CA SER A 144 -13.45 -5.88 -10.99
C SER A 144 -11.93 -5.96 -11.21
N LYS A 145 -11.39 -5.15 -12.13
CA LYS A 145 -9.95 -5.07 -12.44
C LYS A 145 -9.22 -4.01 -11.61
N ALA A 146 -9.88 -2.88 -11.33
CA ALA A 146 -9.30 -1.72 -10.64
C ALA A 146 -8.55 -2.13 -9.37
N TYR A 147 -9.19 -3.00 -8.60
CA TYR A 147 -8.68 -3.54 -7.35
C TYR A 147 -7.30 -4.17 -7.49
N ALA A 148 -7.04 -4.92 -8.56
CA ALA A 148 -5.77 -5.60 -8.76
C ALA A 148 -4.72 -4.70 -9.46
N VAL A 149 -5.15 -3.98 -10.50
CA VAL A 149 -4.25 -3.20 -11.35
C VAL A 149 -3.67 -2.00 -10.60
N LEU A 150 -4.51 -1.22 -9.93
CA LEU A 150 -4.05 0.00 -9.23
C LEU A 150 -3.11 -0.33 -8.08
N ARG A 151 -3.31 -1.49 -7.46
CA ARG A 151 -2.42 -2.06 -6.45
C ARG A 151 -1.01 -2.32 -6.99
N VAL A 152 -0.88 -2.94 -8.17
CA VAL A 152 0.42 -3.09 -8.86
C VAL A 152 1.03 -1.74 -9.21
N MET A 153 0.23 -0.81 -9.73
CA MET A 153 0.73 0.53 -10.06
C MET A 153 1.20 1.29 -8.82
N LYS A 154 0.56 1.10 -7.67
CA LYS A 154 1.03 1.64 -6.39
C LYS A 154 2.35 1.00 -5.95
N ALA A 155 2.54 -0.30 -6.10
CA ALA A 155 3.86 -0.90 -5.82
C ALA A 155 4.95 -0.34 -6.75
N LEU A 156 4.65 -0.13 -8.04
CA LEU A 156 5.58 0.53 -8.96
C LEU A 156 5.88 1.98 -8.55
N ALA A 157 4.87 2.75 -8.13
CA ALA A 157 5.04 4.11 -7.65
C ALA A 157 5.89 4.18 -6.37
N VAL A 158 5.69 3.23 -5.44
CA VAL A 158 6.52 3.10 -4.24
C VAL A 158 7.95 2.72 -4.60
N ALA A 159 8.14 1.72 -5.48
CA ALA A 159 9.47 1.32 -5.92
C ALA A 159 10.20 2.43 -6.68
N TYR A 160 9.49 3.16 -7.54
CA TYR A 160 10.00 4.36 -8.20
C TYR A 160 10.52 5.36 -7.19
N ASP A 161 9.71 5.69 -6.17
CA ASP A 161 10.07 6.67 -5.13
C ASP A 161 11.28 6.24 -4.31
N VAL A 162 11.31 5.00 -3.82
CA VAL A 162 12.33 4.56 -2.85
C VAL A 162 13.62 4.08 -3.49
N LEU A 163 13.58 3.62 -4.74
CA LEU A 163 14.77 3.22 -5.50
C LEU A 163 15.31 4.36 -6.37
N TYR A 164 14.58 5.48 -6.51
CA TYR A 164 14.90 6.61 -7.37
C TYR A 164 16.39 6.98 -7.39
N PRO A 165 17.08 7.18 -6.24
CA PRO A 165 18.47 7.64 -6.23
C PRO A 165 19.45 6.66 -6.88
N ARG A 166 19.06 5.39 -7.03
CA ARG A 166 19.90 4.29 -7.53
C ARG A 166 19.47 3.77 -8.90
N LEU A 167 18.30 4.17 -9.39
CA LEU A 167 17.85 3.90 -10.75
C LEU A 167 18.49 4.90 -11.73
N SER A 168 18.90 4.41 -12.89
CA SER A 168 19.26 5.26 -14.04
C SER A 168 18.02 5.94 -14.63
N GLU A 169 18.21 7.03 -15.39
CA GLU A 169 17.07 7.72 -16.00
C GLU A 169 16.28 6.82 -16.96
N ALA A 170 16.95 5.92 -17.70
CA ALA A 170 16.27 4.98 -18.58
C ALA A 170 15.39 3.98 -17.80
N GLU A 171 15.83 3.56 -16.62
CA GLU A 171 15.05 2.68 -15.74
C GLU A 171 13.88 3.42 -15.11
N ARG A 172 14.09 4.68 -14.68
CA ARG A 172 13.02 5.55 -14.20
C ARG A 172 11.95 5.77 -15.25
N GLU A 173 12.35 6.01 -16.50
CA GLU A 173 11.42 6.24 -17.60
C GLU A 173 10.54 5.01 -17.87
N VAL A 174 11.10 3.79 -17.83
CA VAL A 174 10.31 2.54 -17.97
C VAL A 174 9.21 2.44 -16.92
N ILE A 175 9.52 2.81 -15.67
CA ILE A 175 8.56 2.74 -14.57
C ILE A 175 7.53 3.88 -14.68
N ARG A 176 7.99 5.10 -14.94
CA ARG A 176 7.16 6.29 -15.13
C ARG A 176 6.15 6.10 -16.26
N ASP A 177 6.59 5.61 -17.40
CA ASP A 177 5.77 5.30 -18.58
C ASP A 177 4.70 4.24 -18.30
N ALA A 178 5.01 3.21 -17.50
CA ALA A 178 4.02 2.23 -17.06
C ALA A 178 2.94 2.85 -16.16
N ILE A 179 3.35 3.62 -15.14
CA ILE A 179 2.45 4.32 -14.22
C ILE A 179 1.57 5.31 -14.99
N LEU A 180 2.15 6.08 -15.92
CA LEU A 180 1.44 7.09 -16.70
C LEU A 180 0.40 6.46 -17.64
N SER A 181 0.80 5.42 -18.38
CA SER A 181 -0.08 4.76 -19.36
C SER A 181 -1.32 4.16 -18.68
N VAL A 182 -1.13 3.48 -17.55
CA VAL A 182 -2.24 2.88 -16.80
C VAL A 182 -3.03 3.97 -16.04
N GLY A 183 -2.34 4.95 -15.46
CA GLY A 183 -2.95 6.06 -14.73
C GLY A 183 -3.95 6.86 -15.56
N TRP A 184 -3.65 7.12 -16.84
CA TRP A 184 -4.57 7.79 -17.75
C TRP A 184 -5.90 7.06 -17.94
N ALA A 185 -5.85 5.73 -18.07
CA ALA A 185 -7.07 4.92 -18.20
C ALA A 185 -7.92 5.02 -16.92
N TYR A 186 -7.28 4.94 -15.75
CA TYR A 186 -7.99 5.00 -14.47
C TYR A 186 -8.42 6.41 -14.04
N PHE A 187 -7.77 7.46 -14.52
CA PHE A 187 -8.24 8.83 -14.35
C PHE A 187 -9.63 8.99 -14.97
N THR A 188 -9.77 8.60 -16.24
CA THR A 188 -11.07 8.59 -16.94
C THR A 188 -12.09 7.74 -16.19
N PHE A 189 -11.70 6.53 -15.77
CA PHE A 189 -12.56 5.64 -15.00
C PHE A 189 -13.09 6.30 -13.72
N PHE A 190 -12.29 7.08 -12.99
CA PHE A 190 -12.73 7.73 -11.75
C PHE A 190 -13.52 9.03 -11.97
N GLU A 191 -13.52 9.60 -13.18
CA GLU A 191 -14.37 10.73 -13.55
C GLU A 191 -15.81 10.30 -13.88
N GLU A 192 -16.03 9.02 -14.21
CA GLU A 192 -17.36 8.51 -14.56
C GLU A 192 -18.34 8.63 -13.37
N PRO A 193 -19.63 8.98 -13.60
CA PRO A 193 -20.59 9.17 -12.51
C PRO A 193 -20.77 7.97 -11.57
N LEU A 194 -20.66 6.74 -12.10
CA LEU A 194 -20.84 5.50 -11.32
C LEU A 194 -19.70 5.24 -10.33
N THR A 195 -18.52 5.79 -10.63
CA THR A 195 -17.26 5.46 -9.96
C THR A 195 -16.67 6.68 -9.26
N ALA A 196 -17.14 7.90 -9.55
CA ALA A 196 -16.66 9.14 -8.92
C ALA A 196 -17.08 9.25 -7.45
N GLY A 197 -18.34 8.93 -7.12
CA GLY A 197 -18.94 9.21 -5.80
C GLY A 197 -19.73 8.04 -5.20
N GLU A 198 -20.91 8.34 -4.65
CA GLU A 198 -21.76 7.43 -3.87
C GLU A 198 -22.20 6.15 -4.61
N GLY A 199 -22.21 6.18 -5.94
CA GLY A 199 -22.48 4.98 -6.75
C GLY A 199 -21.41 3.90 -6.64
N TYR A 200 -20.22 4.26 -6.14
CA TYR A 200 -19.10 3.33 -6.02
C TYR A 200 -19.02 2.71 -4.62
N ASN A 201 -18.75 1.41 -4.55
CA ASN A 201 -18.59 0.72 -3.28
C ASN A 201 -17.48 1.36 -2.42
N LYS A 202 -17.70 1.58 -1.11
CA LYS A 202 -16.76 2.33 -0.25
C LYS A 202 -15.42 1.64 -0.02
N HIS A 203 -15.41 0.31 0.09
CA HIS A 203 -14.18 -0.45 0.21
C HIS A 203 -13.37 -0.37 -1.09
N HIS A 204 -13.97 -0.72 -2.23
CA HIS A 204 -13.34 -0.58 -3.53
C HIS A 204 -12.90 0.86 -3.77
N GLY A 205 -13.76 1.84 -3.48
CA GLY A 205 -13.42 3.26 -3.59
C GLY A 205 -12.19 3.66 -2.80
N SER A 206 -12.01 3.12 -1.59
CA SER A 206 -10.79 3.38 -0.80
C SER A 206 -9.59 2.60 -1.33
N VAL A 207 -9.77 1.32 -1.66
CA VAL A 207 -8.71 0.44 -2.13
C VAL A 207 -8.21 0.80 -3.53
N ASP A 208 -9.04 1.43 -4.35
CA ASP A 208 -8.71 1.76 -5.73
C ASP A 208 -8.18 3.21 -5.78
N ALA A 209 -8.88 4.17 -5.16
CA ALA A 209 -8.50 5.57 -5.24
C ALA A 209 -7.24 5.92 -4.43
N ALA A 210 -6.96 5.20 -3.34
CA ALA A 210 -5.76 5.47 -2.54
C ALA A 210 -4.46 5.10 -3.29
N PRO A 211 -4.33 3.89 -3.90
CA PRO A 211 -3.25 3.58 -4.83
C PRO A 211 -3.10 4.59 -5.97
N PHE A 212 -4.20 5.04 -6.57
CA PHE A 212 -4.18 6.08 -7.60
C PHE A 212 -3.60 7.40 -7.08
N GLY A 213 -3.99 7.81 -5.88
CA GLY A 213 -3.40 8.96 -5.19
C GLY A 213 -1.90 8.80 -4.90
N ILE A 214 -1.44 7.58 -4.56
CA ILE A 214 -0.01 7.29 -4.39
C ILE A 214 0.77 7.42 -5.70
N MET A 215 0.22 6.95 -6.82
CA MET A 215 0.82 7.15 -8.15
C MET A 215 0.99 8.65 -8.44
N ALA A 216 -0.06 9.43 -8.18
CA ALA A 216 -0.04 10.87 -8.36
C ALA A 216 1.01 11.56 -7.48
N LEU A 217 1.10 11.20 -6.20
CA LEU A 217 2.10 11.74 -5.27
C LEU A 217 3.54 11.38 -5.68
N ALA A 218 3.76 10.16 -6.19
CA ALA A 218 5.08 9.74 -6.65
C ALA A 218 5.55 10.57 -7.85
N LEU A 219 4.64 10.96 -8.74
CA LEU A 219 4.94 11.74 -9.96
C LEU A 219 4.73 13.26 -9.81
N LEU A 220 4.34 13.73 -8.62
CA LEU A 220 4.00 15.13 -8.39
C LEU A 220 5.20 16.05 -8.67
N GLY A 221 5.04 16.97 -9.61
CA GLY A 221 6.12 17.87 -10.07
C GLY A 221 7.05 17.27 -11.13
N GLU A 222 6.90 15.98 -11.46
CA GLU A 222 7.64 15.31 -12.54
C GLU A 222 6.78 15.03 -13.77
N ALA A 223 5.48 14.80 -13.59
CA ALA A 223 4.51 14.63 -14.67
C ALA A 223 3.39 15.69 -14.59
N PRO A 224 2.99 16.32 -15.71
CA PRO A 224 1.95 17.34 -15.71
C PRO A 224 0.58 16.80 -15.25
N GLU A 225 0.30 15.52 -15.47
CA GLU A 225 -0.94 14.86 -15.07
C GLU A 225 -1.10 14.69 -13.56
N ALA A 226 0.02 14.58 -12.84
CA ALA A 226 0.04 14.17 -11.44
C ALA A 226 -0.80 15.09 -10.54
N SER A 227 -0.84 16.39 -10.84
CA SER A 227 -1.66 17.34 -10.07
C SER A 227 -3.15 17.03 -10.20
N ALA A 228 -3.65 16.83 -11.43
CA ALA A 228 -5.06 16.56 -11.67
C ALA A 228 -5.48 15.20 -11.09
N TRP A 229 -4.60 14.20 -11.16
CA TRP A 229 -4.85 12.89 -10.58
C TRP A 229 -4.91 12.94 -9.06
N LEU A 230 -4.01 13.72 -8.45
CA LEU A 230 -4.01 13.94 -7.01
C LEU A 230 -5.28 14.65 -6.56
N ASP A 231 -5.70 15.70 -7.29
CA ASP A 231 -6.93 16.44 -7.01
C ASP A 231 -8.16 15.52 -7.08
N LEU A 232 -8.23 14.64 -8.09
CA LEU A 232 -9.32 13.66 -8.21
C LEU A 232 -9.32 12.65 -7.06
N ALA A 233 -8.15 12.12 -6.68
CA ALA A 233 -8.03 11.20 -5.57
C ALA A 233 -8.44 11.86 -4.24
N ILE A 234 -7.98 13.09 -3.99
CA ILE A 234 -8.35 13.90 -2.82
C ILE A 234 -9.85 14.16 -2.80
N LYS A 235 -10.41 14.65 -3.92
CA LYS A 235 -11.83 14.98 -4.05
C LYS A 235 -12.70 13.78 -3.67
N LYS A 236 -12.40 12.61 -4.22
CA LYS A 236 -13.12 11.37 -3.91
C LYS A 236 -13.05 10.99 -2.42
N HIS A 237 -11.91 11.19 -1.77
CA HIS A 237 -11.78 10.94 -0.33
C HIS A 237 -12.59 11.95 0.50
N VAL A 238 -12.46 13.23 0.19
CA VAL A 238 -13.05 14.36 0.93
C VAL A 238 -14.56 14.42 0.76
N GLU A 239 -15.09 14.20 -0.43
CA GLU A 239 -16.53 14.35 -0.72
C GLU A 239 -17.33 13.09 -0.39
N TYR A 240 -16.69 11.91 -0.37
CA TYR A 240 -17.39 10.64 -0.23
C TYR A 240 -16.79 9.70 0.82
N LEU A 241 -15.54 9.23 0.62
CA LEU A 241 -15.03 8.08 1.37
C LEU A 241 -14.79 8.36 2.86
N LEU A 242 -14.33 9.57 3.21
CA LEU A 242 -14.03 9.96 4.59
C LEU A 242 -15.29 10.42 5.34
N PRO A 243 -16.16 11.30 4.81
CA PRO A 243 -17.41 11.69 5.49
C PRO A 243 -18.33 10.49 5.75
N GLN A 244 -18.33 9.51 4.84
CA GLN A 244 -19.21 8.35 4.92
C GLN A 244 -18.47 7.07 5.33
N ALA A 245 -17.30 7.22 5.94
CA ALA A 245 -16.45 6.12 6.35
C ALA A 245 -17.16 5.12 7.28
N LEU A 246 -18.18 5.57 8.02
CA LEU A 246 -18.89 4.80 9.01
C LEU A 246 -20.40 4.87 8.86
N THR A 247 -21.05 3.80 9.31
CA THR A 247 -22.50 3.76 9.53
C THR A 247 -22.88 4.72 10.67
N PRO A 248 -24.18 5.09 10.81
CA PRO A 248 -24.65 5.87 11.95
C PRO A 248 -24.36 5.24 13.32
N SER A 249 -24.22 3.91 13.42
CA SER A 249 -23.82 3.22 14.65
C SER A 249 -22.31 3.23 14.89
N GLY A 250 -21.54 3.84 13.99
CA GLY A 250 -20.10 3.95 14.09
C GLY A 250 -19.35 2.67 13.71
N THR A 251 -19.92 1.81 12.88
CA THR A 251 -19.28 0.60 12.36
C THR A 251 -18.86 0.76 10.90
N SER A 252 -18.06 -0.17 10.39
CA SER A 252 -17.87 -0.35 8.93
C SER A 252 -19.17 -0.92 8.33
N ASP A 253 -19.52 -0.49 7.11
CA ASP A 253 -20.67 -1.00 6.36
C ASP A 253 -20.45 -2.44 5.85
N GLN A 254 -19.20 -2.81 5.59
CA GLN A 254 -18.83 -4.13 5.07
C GLN A 254 -18.16 -5.03 6.12
N SER A 255 -18.61 -4.98 7.38
CA SER A 255 -18.08 -5.79 8.50
C SER A 255 -16.62 -5.49 8.91
N SER A 256 -16.16 -6.16 9.97
CA SER A 256 -14.76 -6.12 10.45
C SER A 256 -13.76 -6.66 9.42
N ASN A 257 -14.17 -7.59 8.55
CA ASN A 257 -13.26 -8.24 7.59
C ASN A 257 -12.72 -7.26 6.53
N PHE A 258 -13.50 -6.24 6.15
CA PHE A 258 -13.06 -5.22 5.21
C PHE A 258 -12.55 -3.95 5.89
N TRP A 259 -12.73 -3.81 7.21
CA TRP A 259 -12.29 -2.62 7.95
C TRP A 259 -10.78 -2.43 7.85
N ALA A 260 -10.00 -3.44 8.22
CA ALA A 260 -8.54 -3.32 8.28
C ALA A 260 -7.94 -3.07 6.89
N SER A 261 -8.41 -3.77 5.86
CA SER A 261 -7.94 -3.56 4.49
C SER A 261 -8.30 -2.18 3.97
N THR A 262 -9.53 -1.71 4.17
CA THR A 262 -9.96 -0.35 3.82
C THR A 262 -9.08 0.70 4.50
N LEU A 263 -8.86 0.55 5.81
CA LEU A 263 -8.04 1.50 6.57
C LEU A 263 -6.59 1.49 6.13
N GLN A 264 -6.00 0.32 5.83
CA GLN A 264 -4.61 0.24 5.39
C GLN A 264 -4.37 1.04 4.11
N TYR A 265 -5.24 0.91 3.10
CA TYR A 265 -5.10 1.67 1.86
C TYR A 265 -5.33 3.16 2.07
N ARG A 266 -6.32 3.55 2.90
CA ARG A 266 -6.47 4.96 3.31
C ARG A 266 -5.21 5.49 3.99
N ILE A 267 -4.63 4.75 4.93
CA ILE A 267 -3.41 5.13 5.64
C ILE A 267 -2.27 5.36 4.67
N PHE A 268 -2.06 4.43 3.72
CA PHE A 268 -1.01 4.57 2.70
C PHE A 268 -1.10 5.92 2.00
N PHE A 269 -2.28 6.26 1.47
CA PHE A 269 -2.47 7.52 0.75
C PHE A 269 -2.45 8.75 1.66
N LEU A 270 -3.18 8.74 2.78
CA LEU A 270 -3.34 9.92 3.63
C LEU A 270 -2.04 10.29 4.35
N ASP A 271 -1.23 9.31 4.80
CA ASP A 271 0.07 9.58 5.43
C ASP A 271 1.07 10.14 4.40
N ALA A 272 1.06 9.59 3.18
CA ALA A 272 1.88 10.11 2.08
C ALA A 272 1.42 11.51 1.64
N LEU A 273 0.12 11.76 1.54
CA LEU A 273 -0.44 13.08 1.22
C LEU A 273 -0.01 14.11 2.25
N ARG A 274 -0.17 13.81 3.53
CA ARG A 274 0.29 14.66 4.63
C ARG A 274 1.78 14.95 4.53
N ARG A 275 2.59 13.94 4.29
CA ARG A 275 4.04 14.08 4.20
C ARG A 275 4.45 14.94 3.01
N VAL A 276 3.92 14.65 1.83
CA VAL A 276 4.33 15.27 0.58
C VAL A 276 3.76 16.67 0.42
N THR A 277 2.54 16.95 0.90
CA THR A 277 1.83 18.22 0.63
C THR A 277 1.53 19.06 1.87
N GLY A 278 1.75 18.51 3.07
CA GLY A 278 1.32 19.13 4.32
C GLY A 278 -0.18 19.03 4.62
N ARG A 279 -1.00 18.56 3.68
CA ARG A 279 -2.45 18.42 3.91
C ARG A 279 -2.77 17.20 4.78
N ASP A 280 -3.24 17.45 5.99
CA ASP A 280 -3.56 16.40 6.95
C ASP A 280 -5.05 16.04 6.96
N LEU A 281 -5.42 15.05 6.13
CA LEU A 281 -6.79 14.54 6.11
C LEU A 281 -7.18 13.75 7.36
N PHE A 282 -6.22 13.27 8.17
CA PHE A 282 -6.56 12.65 9.46
C PHE A 282 -7.07 13.70 10.44
N GLN A 283 -6.52 14.91 10.39
CA GLN A 283 -7.01 16.04 11.17
C GLN A 283 -8.32 16.61 10.64
N GLU A 284 -8.50 16.69 9.31
CA GLU A 284 -9.76 17.15 8.70
C GLU A 284 -10.93 16.19 8.97
N PHE A 285 -10.66 14.87 9.04
CA PHE A 285 -11.65 13.81 9.22
C PHE A 285 -11.30 12.85 10.38
N PRO A 286 -11.26 13.31 11.64
CA PRO A 286 -10.77 12.52 12.76
C PRO A 286 -11.60 11.24 13.03
N ASP A 287 -12.87 11.23 12.63
CA ASP A 287 -13.79 10.11 12.83
C ASP A 287 -13.71 9.04 11.73
N SER A 288 -12.99 9.29 10.62
CA SER A 288 -12.93 8.36 9.48
C SER A 288 -11.99 7.16 9.69
N MET A 289 -11.31 7.09 10.85
CA MET A 289 -10.31 6.08 11.21
C MET A 289 -10.62 5.40 12.55
N PRO A 290 -11.77 4.74 12.74
CA PRO A 290 -12.15 4.25 14.07
C PRO A 290 -11.40 2.99 14.48
N GLY A 291 -10.44 3.11 15.40
CA GLY A 291 -9.76 1.96 16.03
C GLY A 291 -10.64 1.13 16.96
N ARG A 292 -11.83 1.61 17.34
CA ARG A 292 -12.73 0.91 18.28
C ARG A 292 -13.22 -0.44 17.77
N ILE A 293 -13.30 -0.64 16.45
CA ILE A 293 -13.70 -1.92 15.85
C ILE A 293 -12.72 -3.03 16.25
N ALA A 294 -11.42 -2.73 16.33
CA ALA A 294 -10.43 -3.68 16.81
C ALA A 294 -10.57 -4.04 18.30
N LEU A 295 -11.02 -3.10 19.12
CA LEU A 295 -11.29 -3.37 20.54
C LEU A 295 -12.55 -4.24 20.72
N ALA A 296 -13.53 -4.10 19.84
CA ALA A 296 -14.72 -4.96 19.84
C ALA A 296 -14.43 -6.37 19.29
N ALA A 297 -13.36 -6.55 18.50
CA ALA A 297 -13.01 -7.77 17.80
C ALA A 297 -12.04 -8.71 18.55
N ILE A 298 -11.80 -8.51 19.86
CA ILE A 298 -10.69 -9.18 20.57
C ILE A 298 -10.81 -10.71 20.61
N ALA A 299 -9.75 -11.39 20.18
CA ALA A 299 -9.39 -12.76 20.54
C ALA A 299 -7.84 -12.91 20.47
N GLY A 300 -7.26 -13.83 21.26
CA GLY A 300 -5.84 -13.87 21.68
C GLY A 300 -4.73 -13.86 20.60
N GLY A 301 -3.47 -13.85 21.04
CA GLY A 301 -2.31 -13.62 20.16
C GLY A 301 -1.90 -14.76 19.22
N GLN A 302 -1.02 -14.45 18.26
CA GLN A 302 -0.57 -15.35 17.19
C GLN A 302 0.94 -15.65 17.31
N SER A 303 1.29 -16.94 17.44
CA SER A 303 2.69 -17.42 17.52
C SER A 303 3.37 -17.42 16.14
N ARG A 304 4.69 -17.16 16.11
CA ARG A 304 5.55 -17.29 14.90
C ARG A 304 5.63 -18.71 14.33
N GLU A 305 5.38 -19.73 15.16
CA GLU A 305 5.46 -21.14 14.75
C GLU A 305 4.25 -21.60 13.93
N LEU A 306 3.19 -20.78 13.88
CA LEU A 306 1.92 -21.13 13.25
C LEU A 306 1.88 -20.68 11.79
N GLN A 307 1.23 -21.48 10.94
CA GLN A 307 1.02 -21.13 9.53
C GLN A 307 -0.02 -20.02 9.39
N TYR A 308 0.15 -19.15 8.40
CA TYR A 308 -0.84 -18.14 8.03
C TYR A 308 -2.11 -18.82 7.49
N ASN A 309 -3.30 -18.30 7.84
CA ASN A 309 -4.60 -18.69 7.28
C ASN A 309 -5.28 -19.97 7.82
N GLU A 310 -5.15 -20.31 9.11
CA GLU A 310 -6.05 -21.33 9.71
C GLU A 310 -7.46 -20.76 10.00
N ASP A 311 -8.50 -21.47 9.54
CA ASP A 311 -9.91 -21.05 9.66
C ASP A 311 -10.33 -20.79 11.13
N ASN A 312 -11.05 -19.69 11.37
CA ASN A 312 -11.65 -19.30 12.67
C ASN A 312 -10.67 -18.94 13.82
N ARG A 313 -9.39 -18.69 13.55
CA ARG A 313 -8.42 -18.27 14.58
C ARG A 313 -8.47 -16.77 14.87
N SER A 314 -9.16 -16.41 15.95
CA SER A 314 -9.33 -15.05 16.51
C SER A 314 -10.12 -14.08 15.60
N VAL A 315 -11.07 -13.31 16.15
CA VAL A 315 -11.82 -12.32 15.36
C VAL A 315 -10.93 -11.13 14.91
N LEU A 316 -9.77 -10.94 15.57
CA LEU A 316 -8.74 -9.96 15.22
C LEU A 316 -7.81 -10.40 14.08
N PHE A 317 -7.42 -11.68 14.01
CA PHE A 317 -6.42 -12.21 13.07
C PHE A 317 -6.91 -13.39 12.22
N GLY A 318 -8.21 -13.68 12.28
CA GLY A 318 -8.85 -14.63 11.38
C GLY A 318 -8.71 -14.13 9.94
N PRO A 319 -8.71 -15.04 8.95
CA PRO A 319 -8.52 -14.65 7.55
C PRO A 319 -9.59 -13.62 7.16
N SER A 320 -9.16 -12.37 6.97
CA SER A 320 -10.06 -11.27 6.61
C SER A 320 -10.37 -11.35 5.12
N TYR A 321 -11.09 -12.39 4.67
CA TYR A 321 -11.46 -12.61 3.25
C TYR A 321 -10.31 -12.40 2.23
N GLY A 322 -9.05 -12.50 2.68
CA GLY A 322 -7.93 -11.82 2.04
C GLY A 322 -6.59 -12.29 2.59
N GLN A 323 -5.63 -12.38 1.69
CA GLN A 323 -4.30 -12.98 1.82
C GLN A 323 -3.30 -12.10 2.60
N ILE A 324 -3.77 -11.28 3.55
CA ILE A 324 -2.97 -10.28 4.29
C ILE A 324 -3.49 -10.13 5.72
N ASN A 325 -2.59 -9.98 6.69
CA ASN A 325 -2.94 -9.48 8.02
C ASN A 325 -2.92 -7.94 7.99
N TYR A 326 -4.07 -7.35 7.67
CA TYR A 326 -4.22 -5.90 7.61
C TYR A 326 -4.30 -5.25 9.01
N TRP A 327 -4.60 -6.04 10.05
CA TRP A 327 -4.95 -5.51 11.36
C TRP A 327 -3.76 -4.94 12.10
N SER A 328 -2.68 -5.71 12.23
CA SER A 328 -1.52 -5.33 13.02
C SER A 328 -0.83 -4.05 12.50
N PRO A 329 -0.60 -3.88 11.19
CA PRO A 329 -0.03 -2.63 10.65
C PRO A 329 -0.95 -1.42 10.88
N VAL A 330 -2.27 -1.58 10.67
CA VAL A 330 -3.26 -0.52 10.93
C VAL A 330 -3.25 -0.14 12.41
N LEU A 331 -3.18 -1.11 13.32
CA LEU A 331 -3.15 -0.86 14.76
C LEU A 331 -1.87 -0.14 15.20
N LEU A 332 -0.70 -0.48 14.65
CA LEU A 332 0.53 0.28 14.92
C LEU A 332 0.42 1.74 14.46
N PHE A 333 -0.17 1.97 13.28
CA PHE A 333 -0.43 3.33 12.81
C PHE A 333 -1.37 4.08 13.75
N LEU A 334 -2.51 3.48 14.11
CA LEU A 334 -3.51 4.09 14.99
C LEU A 334 -2.96 4.33 16.40
N ALA A 335 -2.08 3.47 16.91
CA ALA A 335 -1.43 3.65 18.20
C ALA A 335 -0.65 4.96 18.25
N ARG A 336 0.11 5.24 17.18
CA ARG A 336 0.85 6.49 16.98
C ARG A 336 -0.10 7.67 16.80
N GLU A 337 -0.99 7.57 15.81
CA GLU A 337 -1.85 8.67 15.36
C GLU A 337 -2.81 9.13 16.46
N GLN A 338 -3.44 8.19 17.16
CA GLN A 338 -4.44 8.48 18.20
C GLN A 338 -3.82 8.51 19.61
N ARG A 339 -2.52 8.26 19.75
CA ARG A 339 -1.81 8.13 21.03
C ARG A 339 -2.51 7.16 21.99
N ARG A 340 -2.88 5.98 21.46
CA ARG A 340 -3.58 4.91 22.22
C ARG A 340 -2.69 3.67 22.33
N PRO A 341 -1.95 3.50 23.45
CA PRO A 341 -1.01 2.39 23.63
C PRO A 341 -1.64 1.01 23.52
N ILE A 342 -2.94 0.87 23.80
CA ILE A 342 -3.66 -0.40 23.65
C ILE A 342 -3.61 -0.94 22.21
N PHE A 343 -3.60 -0.07 21.19
CA PHE A 343 -3.48 -0.54 19.81
C PHE A 343 -2.10 -1.10 19.52
N GLN A 344 -1.04 -0.49 20.08
CA GLN A 344 0.31 -1.04 19.97
C GLN A 344 0.39 -2.39 20.68
N TYR A 345 -0.13 -2.47 21.91
CA TYR A 345 -0.17 -3.73 22.66
C TYR A 345 -0.86 -4.86 21.87
N LEU A 346 -2.02 -4.59 21.27
CA LEU A 346 -2.75 -5.56 20.46
C LEU A 346 -2.02 -5.89 19.14
N ALA A 347 -1.44 -4.90 18.47
CA ALA A 347 -0.69 -5.16 17.24
C ALA A 347 0.50 -6.09 17.47
N LEU A 348 1.19 -5.94 18.62
CA LEU A 348 2.35 -6.74 18.98
C LEU A 348 2.01 -8.18 19.42
N TRP A 349 0.73 -8.54 19.48
CA TRP A 349 0.32 -9.94 19.58
C TRP A 349 0.59 -10.72 18.30
N ASP A 350 0.69 -10.03 17.18
CA ASP A 350 1.12 -10.59 15.91
C ASP A 350 2.64 -10.55 15.81
N GLN A 351 3.26 -11.69 16.11
CA GLN A 351 4.70 -11.83 16.05
C GLN A 351 5.25 -11.94 14.61
N SER A 352 4.37 -12.00 13.61
CA SER A 352 4.72 -12.05 12.18
C SER A 352 4.82 -10.68 11.53
N LEU A 353 4.46 -9.60 12.23
CA LEU A 353 4.56 -8.21 11.75
C LEU A 353 5.84 -7.96 10.95
N GLY A 354 5.69 -7.45 9.71
CA GLY A 354 6.80 -7.26 8.76
C GLY A 354 7.04 -8.42 7.79
N SER A 355 6.40 -9.58 8.00
CA SER A 355 6.49 -10.74 7.11
C SER A 355 5.50 -10.64 5.95
N LEU A 356 5.88 -11.21 4.81
CA LEU A 356 4.92 -11.59 3.78
C LEU A 356 4.15 -12.84 4.21
N GLN A 357 2.85 -12.86 3.94
CA GLN A 357 2.09 -14.11 3.98
C GLN A 357 2.52 -14.99 2.80
N ARG A 358 2.91 -16.24 3.09
CA ARG A 358 3.41 -17.23 2.11
C ARG A 358 2.35 -18.27 1.76
#